data_AF-A0A357VAV2-F1
#
_entry.id   AF-A0A357VAV2-F1
#
_cell.length_a   1.000
_cell.length_b   1.000
_cell.length_c   1.000
_cell.angle_alpha   90.00
_cell.angle_beta   90.00
_cell.angle_gamma   90.00
#
_symmetry.space_group_name_H-M   'P 1'
#
loop_
_entity.id
_entity.type
_entity.pdbx_description
1 polymer ?
#
loop_
_entity_poly.entity_id
_entity_poly.type
_entity_poly.pdbx_seq_one_letter_code
_entity_poly.pdbx_strand_id
1 'polypeptide(L)'
;SDEWHMTHLIDPRALVPESVMPGYPFLATTALKYKDIEDHLTANKMVGVPYDEAMIAAARADLEAQVDPDSDGVEALQQRYPGAQARNFDAQPGVPTEMDALIAYLQVLGTMVDFKAYKAEDNYR
;
A
#
# COMPACT_ATOMS: atom_id res chain seq x y z
N SER A 1 -9.17 -8.69 4.31
CA SER A 1 -8.61 -7.93 5.44
C SER A 1 -7.10 -7.99 5.37
N ASP A 2 -6.39 -7.10 6.05
CA ASP A 2 -4.93 -7.07 6.09
C ASP A 2 -4.38 -8.37 6.70
N GLU A 3 -4.98 -8.83 7.80
CA GLU A 3 -4.67 -10.13 8.43
C GLU A 3 -4.82 -11.33 7.48
N TRP A 4 -5.85 -11.34 6.64
CA TRP A 4 -6.04 -12.39 5.64
C TRP A 4 -4.92 -12.35 4.60
N HIS A 5 -4.54 -11.16 4.11
CA HIS A 5 -3.44 -11.02 3.16
C HIS A 5 -2.12 -11.47 3.77
N MET A 6 -1.80 -11.03 4.99
CA MET A 6 -0.60 -11.46 5.72
C MET A 6 -0.55 -12.98 5.87
N THR A 7 -1.61 -13.58 6.42
CA THR A 7 -1.68 -15.04 6.64
C THR A 7 -1.58 -15.81 5.33
N HIS A 8 -2.27 -15.34 4.29
CA HIS A 8 -2.21 -15.94 2.96
C HIS A 8 -0.82 -15.81 2.33
N LEU A 9 -0.15 -14.66 2.46
CA LEU A 9 1.20 -14.46 1.92
C LEU A 9 2.22 -15.34 2.64
N ILE A 10 2.09 -15.57 3.95
CA ILE A 10 2.97 -16.45 4.73
C ILE A 10 2.79 -17.91 4.30
N ASP A 11 1.56 -18.41 4.31
CA ASP A 11 1.25 -19.79 3.92
C ASP A 11 -0.10 -19.86 3.17
N PRO A 12 -0.09 -19.74 1.83
CA PRO A 12 -1.33 -19.74 1.04
C PRO A 12 -2.16 -21.00 1.24
N ARG A 13 -1.51 -22.16 1.45
CA ARG A 13 -2.21 -23.46 1.61
C ARG A 13 -2.88 -23.61 2.98
N ALA A 14 -2.50 -22.81 3.97
CA ALA A 14 -3.15 -22.81 5.28
C ALA A 14 -4.58 -22.25 5.22
N LEU A 15 -4.83 -21.28 4.32
CA LEU A 15 -6.16 -20.69 4.11
C LEU A 15 -6.89 -21.26 2.89
N VAL A 16 -6.15 -21.59 1.83
CA VAL A 16 -6.68 -22.11 0.58
C VAL A 16 -5.87 -23.37 0.20
N PRO A 17 -6.29 -24.58 0.63
CA PRO A 17 -5.50 -25.80 0.48
C PRO A 17 -5.02 -26.10 -0.94
N GLU A 18 -5.81 -25.73 -1.95
CA GLU A 18 -5.52 -25.94 -3.37
C GLU A 18 -4.66 -24.83 -3.99
N SER A 19 -4.19 -23.86 -3.20
CA SER A 19 -3.40 -22.75 -3.72
C SER A 19 -2.06 -23.22 -4.26
N VAL A 20 -1.79 -22.88 -5.52
CA VAL A 20 -0.48 -23.09 -6.18
C VAL A 20 0.50 -21.95 -5.92
N MET A 21 0.07 -20.90 -5.22
CA MET A 21 0.90 -19.75 -4.91
C MET A 21 2.04 -20.16 -3.96
N PRO A 22 3.30 -19.75 -4.23
CA PRO A 22 4.39 -19.91 -3.28
C PRO A 22 4.11 -19.13 -1.98
N GLY A 23 4.65 -19.60 -0.86
CA GLY A 23 4.66 -18.83 0.38
C GLY A 23 5.79 -17.81 0.38
N TYR A 24 5.52 -16.63 0.92
CA TYR A 24 6.44 -15.50 1.03
C TYR A 24 6.63 -15.05 2.50
N PRO A 25 6.95 -15.97 3.45
CA PRO A 25 7.07 -15.61 4.87
C PRO A 25 8.21 -14.64 5.16
N PHE A 26 9.20 -14.55 4.27
CA PHE A 26 10.33 -13.61 4.41
C PHE A 26 9.90 -12.14 4.35
N LEU A 27 8.75 -11.82 3.74
CA LEU A 27 8.24 -10.45 3.69
C LEU A 27 7.95 -9.91 5.10
N ALA A 28 7.52 -10.79 6.02
CA ALA A 28 7.18 -10.41 7.39
C ALA A 28 8.41 -10.16 8.29
N THR A 29 9.61 -10.54 7.83
CA THR A 29 10.85 -10.40 8.62
C THR A 29 11.90 -9.53 7.92
N THR A 30 11.69 -9.20 6.65
CA THR A 30 12.60 -8.34 5.89
C THR A 30 12.19 -6.89 6.10
N ALA A 31 13.09 -6.10 6.69
CA ALA A 31 12.89 -4.67 6.84
C ALA A 31 12.82 -3.99 5.47
N LEU A 32 11.86 -3.08 5.30
CA LEU A 32 11.69 -2.33 4.07
C LEU A 32 12.90 -1.41 3.84
N LYS A 33 13.41 -1.43 2.61
CA LYS A 33 14.45 -0.49 2.18
C LYS A 33 13.79 0.62 1.37
N TYR A 34 13.72 1.80 1.96
CA TYR A 34 13.04 2.96 1.36
C TYR A 34 13.91 4.22 1.39
N LYS A 35 15.23 4.04 1.33
CA LYS A 35 16.17 5.17 1.43
C LYS A 35 16.09 6.13 0.23
N ASP A 36 15.60 5.63 -0.88
CA ASP A 36 15.52 6.19 -2.22
C ASP A 36 14.06 6.46 -2.64
N ILE A 37 13.11 6.47 -1.69
CA ILE A 37 11.69 6.70 -1.99
C ILE A 37 11.44 8.06 -2.67
N GLU A 38 12.21 9.07 -2.29
CA GLU A 38 12.18 10.41 -2.90
C GLU A 38 12.61 10.37 -4.37
N ASP A 39 13.66 9.59 -4.69
CA ASP A 39 14.16 9.38 -6.05
C ASP A 39 13.12 8.64 -6.90
N HIS A 40 12.42 7.65 -6.32
CA HIS A 40 11.32 6.96 -6.98
C HIS A 40 10.18 7.92 -7.33
N LEU A 41 9.75 8.78 -6.39
CA LEU A 41 8.68 9.74 -6.66
C LEU A 41 9.11 10.78 -7.69
N THR A 42 10.38 11.21 -7.64
CA THR A 42 10.97 12.11 -8.64
C THR A 42 10.97 11.48 -10.03
N ALA A 43 11.40 10.22 -10.16
CA ALA A 43 11.38 9.50 -11.43
C ALA A 43 9.94 9.33 -11.96
N ASN A 44 8.99 8.99 -11.08
CA ASN A 44 7.57 8.88 -11.43
C ASN A 44 6.99 10.21 -11.90
N LYS A 45 7.37 11.32 -11.26
CA LYS A 45 7.01 12.68 -11.70
C LYS A 45 7.52 12.97 -13.11
N MET A 46 8.76 12.59 -13.42
CA MET A 46 9.34 12.77 -14.76
C MET A 46 8.55 12.04 -15.86
N VAL A 47 7.90 10.92 -15.54
CA VAL A 47 7.07 10.16 -16.48
C VAL A 47 5.58 10.52 -16.43
N GLY A 48 5.22 11.59 -15.70
CA GLY A 48 3.88 12.18 -15.71
C GLY A 48 2.96 11.82 -14.55
N VAL A 49 3.44 11.08 -13.53
CA VAL A 49 2.68 10.89 -12.30
C VAL A 49 2.64 12.23 -11.54
N PRO A 50 1.46 12.71 -11.07
CA PRO A 50 1.31 14.08 -10.58
C PRO A 50 1.81 14.29 -9.14
N TYR A 51 3.04 13.85 -8.82
CA TYR A 51 3.68 14.18 -7.56
C TYR A 51 4.17 15.64 -7.56
N ASP A 52 3.87 16.37 -6.49
CA ASP A 52 4.42 17.71 -6.26
C ASP A 52 5.71 17.67 -5.41
N GLU A 53 6.36 18.82 -5.24
CA GLU A 53 7.60 18.92 -4.45
C GLU A 53 7.39 18.61 -2.97
N ALA A 54 6.20 18.90 -2.42
CA ALA A 54 5.89 18.62 -1.02
C ALA A 54 5.71 17.12 -0.78
N MET A 55 5.08 16.41 -1.72
CA MET A 55 4.96 14.95 -1.74
C MET A 55 6.33 14.28 -1.80
N ILE A 56 7.22 14.75 -2.67
CA ILE A 56 8.59 14.21 -2.78
C ILE A 56 9.36 14.47 -1.47
N ALA A 57 9.37 15.71 -0.97
CA ALA A 57 10.10 16.05 0.24
C ALA A 57 9.57 15.34 1.50
N ALA A 58 8.28 14.99 1.53
CA ALA A 58 7.65 14.27 2.63
C ALA A 58 7.64 12.74 2.45
N ALA A 59 8.11 12.20 1.32
CA ALA A 59 7.88 10.81 0.93
C ALA A 59 8.28 9.78 2.00
N ARG A 60 9.39 10.00 2.70
CA ARG A 60 9.81 9.15 3.82
C ARG A 60 8.85 9.21 5.00
N ALA A 61 8.52 10.42 5.43
CA ALA A 61 7.62 10.65 6.58
C ALA A 61 6.21 10.12 6.28
N ASP A 62 5.75 10.28 5.03
CA ASP A 62 4.47 9.75 4.56
C ASP A 62 4.44 8.23 4.58
N LEU A 63 5.49 7.57 4.08
CA LEU A 63 5.61 6.12 4.13
C LEU A 63 5.59 5.59 5.58
N GLU A 64 6.36 6.22 6.47
CA GLU A 64 6.42 5.82 7.88
C GLU A 64 5.07 6.07 8.59
N ALA A 65 4.41 7.19 8.32
CA ALA A 65 3.07 7.47 8.84
C ALA A 65 2.00 6.53 8.27
N GLN A 66 2.18 6.02 7.05
CA GLN A 66 1.21 5.12 6.42
C GLN A 66 1.11 3.79 7.17
N VAL A 67 2.22 3.29 7.73
CA VAL A 67 2.23 2.02 8.46
C VAL A 67 1.97 2.17 9.96
N ASP A 68 1.93 3.40 10.46
CA ASP A 68 1.70 3.72 11.87
C ASP A 68 0.43 4.57 12.04
N PRO A 69 -0.72 3.96 12.36
CA PRO A 69 -1.98 4.67 12.49
C PRO A 69 -2.00 5.67 13.66
N ASP A 70 -1.07 5.54 14.61
CA ASP A 70 -0.94 6.41 15.77
C ASP A 70 0.06 7.55 15.52
N SER A 71 0.67 7.62 14.33
CA SER A 71 1.63 8.67 13.97
C SER A 71 0.97 10.04 13.82
N ASP A 72 1.60 11.07 14.38
CA ASP A 72 1.22 12.48 14.18
C ASP A 72 1.26 12.89 12.69
N GLY A 73 1.94 12.11 11.83
CA GLY A 73 2.06 12.35 10.40
C GLY A 73 0.84 11.94 9.56
N VAL A 74 -0.11 11.18 10.13
CA VAL A 74 -1.25 10.61 9.37
C VAL A 74 -2.12 11.69 8.74
N GLU A 75 -2.37 12.79 9.45
CA GLU A 75 -3.17 13.90 8.89
C GLU A 75 -2.47 14.53 7.68
N ALA A 76 -1.17 14.79 7.79
CA ALA A 76 -0.38 15.37 6.71
C ALA A 76 -0.29 14.43 5.50
N LEU A 77 -0.15 13.12 5.74
CA LEU A 77 -0.22 12.09 4.70
C LEU A 77 -1.57 12.15 3.96
N GLN A 78 -2.68 12.18 4.69
CA GLN A 78 -4.03 12.19 4.09
C GLN A 78 -4.35 13.50 3.35
N GLN A 79 -3.77 14.63 3.76
CA GLN A 79 -3.87 15.88 3.03
C GLN A 79 -3.16 15.82 1.67
N ARG A 80 -1.98 15.17 1.61
CA ARG A 80 -1.24 14.95 0.34
C ARG A 80 -1.88 13.88 -0.52
N TYR A 81 -2.36 12.79 0.08
CA TYR A 81 -2.95 11.66 -0.61
C TYR A 81 -4.36 11.37 -0.09
N PRO A 82 -5.38 12.11 -0.56
CA PRO A 82 -6.76 11.87 -0.17
C PRO A 82 -7.19 10.42 -0.43
N GLY A 83 -7.69 9.75 0.61
CA GLY A 83 -8.09 8.34 0.56
C GLY A 83 -6.97 7.34 0.89
N ALA A 84 -5.73 7.79 1.07
CA ALA A 84 -4.66 6.95 1.60
C ALA A 84 -5.05 6.39 2.98
N GLN A 85 -4.81 5.10 3.14
CA GLN A 85 -5.07 4.39 4.38
C GLN A 85 -3.79 4.41 5.22
N ALA A 86 -3.91 4.73 6.51
CA ALA A 86 -2.85 4.60 7.49
C ALA A 86 -3.23 3.53 8.51
N ARG A 87 -2.49 2.42 8.55
CA ARG A 87 -2.80 1.24 9.38
C ARG A 87 -1.53 0.43 9.60
N ASN A 88 -1.51 -0.36 10.67
CA ASN A 88 -0.55 -1.44 10.81
C ASN A 88 -0.99 -2.61 9.90
N PHE A 89 -0.31 -2.82 8.77
CA PHE A 89 -0.74 -3.75 7.73
C PHE A 89 -0.26 -5.18 7.98
N ASP A 90 0.90 -5.36 8.61
CA ASP A 90 1.48 -6.66 8.94
C ASP A 90 1.24 -7.12 10.38
N ALA A 91 0.51 -6.34 11.17
CA ALA A 91 0.20 -6.56 12.58
C ALA A 91 1.43 -6.66 13.51
N GLN A 92 2.59 -6.16 13.08
CA GLN A 92 3.81 -6.12 13.88
C GLN A 92 4.16 -4.68 14.27
N PRO A 93 4.66 -4.44 15.49
CA PRO A 93 5.20 -3.15 15.85
C PRO A 93 6.64 -3.01 15.33
N GLY A 94 7.06 -1.77 15.05
CA GLY A 94 8.47 -1.45 14.81
C GLY A 94 8.73 -0.90 13.42
N VAL A 95 9.82 -1.36 12.80
CA VAL A 95 10.27 -0.85 11.50
C VAL A 95 9.38 -1.43 10.38
N PRO A 96 8.95 -0.63 9.40
CA PRO A 96 8.13 -1.12 8.28
C PRO A 96 8.79 -2.32 7.61
N THR A 97 7.99 -3.35 7.33
CA THR A 97 8.47 -4.56 6.64
C THR A 97 8.10 -4.55 5.15
N GLU A 98 8.69 -5.45 4.37
CA GLU A 98 8.24 -5.68 3.00
C GLU A 98 6.79 -6.20 2.95
N MET A 99 6.30 -6.86 4.01
CA MET A 99 4.90 -7.28 4.14
C MET A 99 3.97 -6.07 4.22
N ASP A 100 4.29 -5.05 5.03
CA ASP A 100 3.49 -3.83 5.12
C ASP A 100 3.32 -3.18 3.76
N ALA A 101 4.43 -2.99 3.04
CA ALA A 101 4.44 -2.35 1.73
C ALA A 101 3.58 -3.12 0.71
N LEU A 102 3.67 -4.45 0.70
CA LEU A 102 2.90 -5.26 -0.24
C LEU A 102 1.41 -5.25 0.08
N ILE A 103 1.03 -5.34 1.36
CA ILE A 103 -0.38 -5.30 1.75
C ILE A 103 -0.98 -3.91 1.50
N ALA A 104 -0.26 -2.83 1.83
CA ALA A 104 -0.67 -1.47 1.52
C ALA A 104 -0.93 -1.28 0.02
N TYR A 105 -0.05 -1.80 -0.84
CA TYR A 105 -0.26 -1.81 -2.29
C TYR A 105 -1.52 -2.57 -2.70
N LEU A 106 -1.70 -3.80 -2.20
CA LEU A 106 -2.86 -4.65 -2.54
C LEU A 106 -4.18 -3.99 -2.12
N GLN A 107 -4.22 -3.29 -0.99
CA GLN A 107 -5.42 -2.62 -0.49
C GLN A 107 -5.86 -1.42 -1.34
N VAL A 108 -4.95 -0.85 -2.15
CA VAL A 108 -5.28 0.27 -3.04
C VAL A 108 -5.83 -0.21 -4.39
N LEU A 109 -5.51 -1.43 -4.81
CA LEU A 109 -5.89 -1.95 -6.12
C LEU A 109 -7.41 -1.94 -6.35
N GLY A 110 -7.83 -1.26 -7.42
CA GLY A 110 -9.24 -1.17 -7.83
C GLY A 110 -10.11 -0.18 -7.05
N THR A 111 -9.55 0.52 -6.06
CA THR A 111 -10.31 1.48 -5.22
C THR A 111 -10.54 2.84 -5.89
N MET A 112 -9.70 3.21 -6.87
CA MET A 112 -9.73 4.53 -7.53
C MET A 112 -10.66 4.60 -8.75
N VAL A 113 -11.43 3.54 -9.03
CA VAL A 113 -12.39 3.51 -10.16
C VAL A 113 -13.65 4.29 -9.78
N ASP A 114 -14.07 5.23 -10.64
CA ASP A 114 -15.37 5.87 -10.51
C ASP A 114 -16.48 4.95 -11.05
N PHE A 115 -17.07 4.16 -10.16
CA PHE A 115 -18.18 3.26 -10.51
C PHE A 115 -19.46 3.99 -10.96
N LYS A 116 -19.58 5.31 -10.75
CA LYS A 116 -20.74 6.10 -11.22
C LYS A 116 -20.62 6.49 -12.69
N ALA A 117 -19.42 6.42 -13.26
CA ALA A 117 -19.20 6.67 -14.68
C ALA A 117 -19.69 5.50 -15.56
N TYR A 118 -19.87 4.31 -14.98
CA TYR A 118 -20.37 3.14 -15.71
C TYR A 118 -21.91 3.15 -15.79
N LYS A 119 -22.43 3.33 -17.01
CA LYS A 119 -23.86 3.20 -17.30
C LYS A 119 -24.15 1.81 -17.87
N ALA A 120 -24.55 0.87 -17.00
CA ALA A 120 -24.91 -0.49 -17.40
C ALA A 120 -26.01 -0.52 -18.47
N GLU A 121 -26.88 0.49 -18.46
CA GLU A 121 -27.98 0.73 -19.39
C GLU A 121 -27.55 0.80 -20.86
N ASP A 122 -26.37 1.36 -21.13
CA ASP A 122 -25.83 1.53 -22.49
C ASP A 122 -25.34 0.20 -23.10
N ASN A 123 -25.22 -0.86 -22.27
CA ASN A 123 -24.78 -2.19 -22.67
C ASN A 123 -25.92 -3.23 -22.69
N TYR A 124 -27.17 -2.82 -22.43
CA TYR A 124 -28.31 -3.69 -22.67
C TYR A 124 -28.52 -3.82 -24.19
N ARG A 125 -28.35 -5.04 -24.70
CA ARG A 125 -28.74 -5.42 -26.06
C ARG A 125 -30.19 -5.84 -26.11
#